data_AF-A0A7U9KTK3-F1
#
_entry.id   AF-A0A7U9KTK3-F1
#
_cell.length_a   1.000
_cell.length_b   1.000
_cell.length_c   1.000
_cell.angle_alpha   90.00
_cell.angle_beta   90.00
_cell.angle_gamma   90.00
#
_symmetry.space_group_name_H-M   'P 1'
#
loop_
_entity.id
_entity.type
_entity.pdbx_description
1 polymer ?
#
loop_
_entity_poly.entity_id
_entity_poly.type
_entity_poly.pdbx_seq_one_letter_code
_entity_poly.pdbx_strand_id
1 'polypeptide(L)'
;MVEAIARLLPGVLGNSASHQDDSFAPGAMADLLEGPVYTKPPEWRGRGIPEVLLSGHHGKIARWRRDEAFRRTDRNRPDLIERADPAAFDKKDRETLSILGWAEGTGGRFGRTTDDVEE
;
A
#
# COMPACT_ATOMS: atom_id res chain seq x y z
N MET A 1 -12.05 2.84 20.85
CA MET A 1 -12.96 3.82 20.22
C MET A 1 -12.50 5.26 20.45
N VAL A 2 -12.34 5.71 21.71
CA VAL A 2 -11.94 7.10 22.01
C VAL A 2 -10.62 7.51 21.35
N GLU A 3 -9.59 6.65 21.43
CA GLU A 3 -8.26 6.95 20.88
C GLU A 3 -8.28 7.15 19.35
N ALA A 4 -8.91 6.24 18.60
CA ALA A 4 -9.02 6.36 17.13
C ALA A 4 -9.72 7.65 16.68
N ILE A 5 -10.76 8.08 17.40
CA ILE A 5 -11.47 9.34 17.11
C ILE A 5 -10.60 10.54 17.50
N ALA A 6 -9.97 10.49 18.68
CA ALA A 6 -9.15 11.59 19.19
C ALA A 6 -7.96 11.90 18.27
N ARG A 7 -7.35 10.88 17.63
CA ARG A 7 -6.27 11.08 16.65
C ARG A 7 -6.66 11.97 15.46
N LEU A 8 -7.95 12.04 15.13
CA LEU A 8 -8.45 12.87 14.02
C LEU A 8 -8.73 14.33 14.43
N LEU A 9 -8.69 14.65 15.73
CA LEU A 9 -8.92 16.00 16.22
C LEU A 9 -7.68 16.90 16.01
N PRO A 10 -7.86 18.15 15.54
CA PRO A 10 -6.75 19.09 15.40
C PRO A 10 -5.96 19.26 16.69
N GLY A 11 -4.63 19.22 16.59
CA GLY A 11 -3.71 19.42 17.72
C GLY A 11 -3.40 18.17 18.56
N VAL A 12 -4.09 17.04 18.33
CA VAL A 12 -3.76 15.77 19.01
C VAL A 12 -2.55 15.11 18.35
N LEU A 13 -2.53 15.02 17.02
CA LEU A 13 -1.34 14.62 16.28
C LEU A 13 -0.48 15.85 16.04
N GLY A 14 0.80 15.80 16.47
CA GLY A 14 1.73 16.91 16.30
C GLY A 14 1.88 17.33 14.83
N ASN A 15 2.02 16.35 13.93
CA ASN A 15 1.89 16.56 12.49
C ASN A 15 0.56 15.94 12.02
N SER A 16 -0.37 16.78 11.54
CA SER A 16 -1.67 16.33 11.05
C SER A 16 -1.58 15.44 9.81
N ALA A 17 -0.50 15.54 9.02
CA ALA A 17 -0.29 14.67 7.87
C ALA A 17 0.14 13.25 8.25
N SER A 18 0.53 13.00 9.51
CA SER A 18 1.06 11.70 9.93
C SER A 18 0.07 10.55 9.76
N HIS A 19 -1.25 10.81 9.80
CA HIS A 19 -2.25 9.75 9.64
C HIS A 19 -2.62 9.45 8.18
N GLN A 20 -2.09 10.21 7.21
CA GLN A 20 -2.49 10.07 5.79
C GLN A 20 -1.89 8.82 5.14
N ASP A 21 -0.76 8.34 5.66
CA ASP A 21 -0.06 7.14 5.20
C ASP A 21 -0.46 5.88 6.02
N ASP A 22 -1.31 6.03 7.04
CA ASP A 22 -1.79 4.91 7.87
C ASP A 22 -2.64 3.92 7.03
N SER A 23 -2.73 2.68 7.49
CA SER A 23 -3.66 1.70 6.90
C SER A 23 -5.10 2.23 6.96
N PHE A 24 -5.87 2.04 5.89
CA PHE A 24 -7.26 2.50 5.77
C PHE A 24 -7.46 4.02 5.83
N ALA A 25 -6.39 4.82 5.72
CA ALA A 25 -6.51 6.26 5.67
C ALA A 25 -7.29 6.70 4.40
N PRO A 26 -8.14 7.73 4.48
CA PRO A 26 -8.92 8.19 3.33
C PRO A 26 -8.07 8.49 2.09
N GLY A 27 -8.63 8.22 0.92
CA GLY A 27 -7.97 8.46 -0.37
C GLY A 27 -7.08 7.29 -0.79
N ALA A 28 -5.81 7.57 -1.05
CA ALA A 28 -4.86 6.63 -1.65
C ALA A 28 -4.63 5.32 -0.86
N MET A 29 -4.95 5.29 0.43
CA MET A 29 -4.73 4.17 1.35
C MET A 29 -6.03 3.53 1.86
N ALA A 30 -7.21 3.93 1.33
CA ALA A 30 -8.51 3.57 1.89
C ALA A 30 -8.72 2.05 2.00
N ASP A 31 -8.24 1.30 1.01
CA ASP A 31 -8.31 -0.16 0.95
C ASP A 31 -6.91 -0.80 0.99
N LEU A 32 -5.94 -0.16 1.65
CA LEU A 32 -4.56 -0.66 1.73
C LEU A 32 -4.06 -0.78 3.17
N LEU A 33 -3.21 -1.78 3.38
CA LEU A 33 -2.35 -1.89 4.55
C LEU A 33 -1.07 -1.08 4.33
N GLU A 34 -0.61 -0.38 5.37
CA GLU A 34 0.66 0.36 5.36
C GLU A 34 1.85 -0.58 5.05
N GLY A 35 2.82 -0.11 4.26
CA GLY A 35 4.06 -0.84 3.96
C GLY A 35 4.98 -1.04 5.18
N PRO A 36 6.16 -1.65 4.99
CA PRO A 36 7.16 -1.78 6.03
C PRO A 36 7.86 -0.45 6.31
N VAL A 37 8.17 -0.21 7.58
CA VAL A 37 8.89 0.98 8.06
C VAL A 37 10.28 0.58 8.53
N TYR A 38 11.27 1.42 8.18
CA TYR A 38 12.67 1.21 8.51
C TYR A 38 13.19 2.37 9.34
N THR A 39 14.12 2.08 10.25
CA THR A 39 14.84 3.07 11.05
C THR A 39 16.29 2.61 11.24
N LYS A 40 17.10 3.44 11.88
CA LYS A 40 18.52 3.14 12.16
C LYS A 40 18.66 1.87 13.02
N PRO A 41 19.75 1.10 12.85
CA PRO A 41 20.89 1.30 11.94
C PRO A 41 20.59 0.87 10.47
N PRO A 42 21.41 1.30 9.48
CA PRO A 42 21.22 0.95 8.06
C PRO A 42 21.27 -0.55 7.76
N GLU A 43 21.95 -1.33 8.61
CA GLU A 43 21.98 -2.78 8.53
C GLU A 43 21.79 -3.35 9.94
N TRP A 44 20.89 -4.32 10.06
CA TRP A 44 20.64 -5.03 11.31
C TRP A 44 20.51 -6.53 11.05
N ARG A 45 21.36 -7.33 11.70
CA ARG A 45 21.41 -8.80 11.52
C ARG A 45 21.52 -9.23 10.06
N GLY A 46 22.38 -8.57 9.27
CA GLY A 46 22.57 -8.88 7.84
C GLY A 46 21.42 -8.43 6.93
N ARG A 47 20.47 -7.63 7.43
CA ARG A 47 19.35 -7.09 6.65
C ARG A 47 19.53 -5.58 6.47
N GLY A 48 19.74 -5.16 5.24
CA GLY A 48 19.86 -3.75 4.88
C GLY A 48 18.51 -3.06 4.70
N ILE A 49 18.54 -1.73 4.78
CA ILE A 49 17.43 -0.87 4.33
C ILE A 49 17.42 -0.86 2.80
N PRO A 50 16.24 -0.97 2.13
CA PRO A 50 16.12 -0.79 0.69
C PRO A 50 16.78 0.51 0.21
N GLU A 51 17.64 0.44 -0.81
CA GLU A 51 18.44 1.58 -1.29
C GLU A 51 17.59 2.79 -1.68
N VAL A 52 16.37 2.57 -2.18
CA VAL A 52 15.42 3.65 -2.52
C VAL A 52 15.10 4.53 -1.30
N LEU A 53 15.05 3.96 -0.10
CA LEU A 53 14.81 4.70 1.15
C LEU A 53 16.03 5.51 1.60
N LEU A 54 17.23 5.19 1.10
CA LEU A 54 18.46 5.93 1.36
C LEU A 54 18.75 6.99 0.28
N SER A 55 17.97 7.03 -0.80
CA SER A 55 18.24 7.88 -1.98
C SER A 55 17.93 9.37 -1.80
N GLY A 56 17.16 9.76 -0.78
CA GLY A 56 16.61 11.12 -0.63
C GLY A 56 15.57 11.51 -1.69
N HIS A 57 15.24 10.62 -2.63
CA HIS A 57 14.34 10.93 -3.74
C HIS A 57 12.87 10.70 -3.34
N HIS A 58 12.21 11.73 -2.79
CA HIS A 58 10.85 11.66 -2.24
C HIS A 58 9.83 10.97 -3.16
N GLY A 59 9.82 11.28 -4.47
CA GLY A 59 8.90 10.62 -5.41
C GLY A 59 9.13 9.10 -5.59
N LYS A 60 10.38 8.64 -5.55
CA LYS A 60 10.70 7.19 -5.61
C LYS A 60 10.33 6.50 -4.31
N ILE A 61 10.55 7.16 -3.18
CA ILE A 61 10.16 6.67 -1.85
C ILE A 61 8.64 6.53 -1.75
N ALA A 62 7.87 7.55 -2.18
CA ALA A 62 6.42 7.51 -2.18
C ALA A 62 5.87 6.37 -3.06
N ARG A 63 6.42 6.20 -4.27
CA ARG A 63 6.08 5.07 -5.15
C ARG A 63 6.37 3.73 -4.48
N TRP A 64 7.58 3.56 -3.96
CA TRP A 64 7.99 2.31 -3.30
C TRP A 64 7.08 1.97 -2.12
N ARG A 65 6.70 2.96 -1.28
CA ARG A 65 5.76 2.75 -0.17
C ARG A 65 4.39 2.30 -0.65
N ARG A 66 3.89 2.90 -1.74
CA ARG A 66 2.62 2.49 -2.36
C ARG A 66 2.68 1.07 -2.92
N ASP A 67 3.78 0.71 -3.57
CA ASP A 67 4.00 -0.67 -4.05
C ASP A 67 4.04 -1.68 -2.89
N GLU A 68 4.76 -1.37 -1.82
CA GLU A 68 4.82 -2.23 -0.64
C GLU A 68 3.47 -2.35 0.07
N ALA A 69 2.66 -1.28 0.08
CA ALA A 69 1.30 -1.32 0.59
C ALA A 69 0.45 -2.33 -0.20
N PHE A 70 0.52 -2.31 -1.55
CA PHE A 70 -0.13 -3.33 -2.38
C PHE A 70 0.40 -4.74 -2.10
N ARG A 71 1.71 -4.95 -2.04
CA ARG A 71 2.31 -6.26 -1.75
C ARG A 71 1.87 -6.81 -0.38
N ARG A 72 1.81 -5.96 0.64
CA ARG A 72 1.37 -6.35 1.98
C ARG A 72 -0.13 -6.65 2.00
N THR A 73 -0.93 -5.86 1.27
CA THR A 73 -2.38 -6.04 1.18
C THR A 73 -2.71 -7.32 0.43
N ASP A 74 -2.09 -7.57 -0.72
CA ASP A 74 -2.24 -8.82 -1.49
C ASP A 74 -1.94 -10.06 -0.65
N ARG A 75 -0.86 -10.03 0.13
CA ARG A 75 -0.47 -11.16 0.98
C ARG A 75 -1.41 -11.42 2.15
N ASN A 76 -1.94 -10.38 2.78
CA ASN A 76 -2.63 -10.51 4.08
C ASN A 76 -4.13 -10.26 4.03
N ARG A 77 -4.60 -9.41 3.12
CA ARG A 77 -5.98 -8.94 2.97
C ARG A 77 -6.33 -8.70 1.49
N PRO A 78 -6.23 -9.72 0.63
CA PRO A 78 -6.51 -9.57 -0.80
C PRO A 78 -7.96 -9.09 -1.07
N ASP A 79 -8.89 -9.35 -0.14
CA ASP A 79 -10.28 -8.86 -0.19
C ASP A 79 -10.40 -7.32 -0.19
N LEU A 80 -9.37 -6.59 0.24
CA LEU A 80 -9.34 -5.13 0.16
C LEU A 80 -9.01 -4.67 -1.27
N ILE A 81 -8.12 -5.37 -1.98
CA ILE A 81 -7.83 -5.06 -3.38
C ILE A 81 -9.04 -5.40 -4.26
N GLU A 82 -9.75 -6.50 -3.95
CA GLU A 82 -10.94 -6.93 -4.70
C GLU A 82 -12.11 -5.94 -4.60
N ARG A 83 -12.30 -5.30 -3.44
CA ARG A 83 -13.39 -4.32 -3.24
C ARG A 83 -13.04 -2.89 -3.68
N ALA A 84 -11.75 -2.61 -3.85
CA ALA A 84 -11.27 -1.28 -4.19
C ALA A 84 -11.78 -0.88 -5.58
N ASP A 85 -12.12 0.40 -5.73
CA ASP A 85 -12.52 0.94 -7.03
C ASP A 85 -11.33 0.93 -8.01
N PRO A 86 -11.38 0.18 -9.13
CA PRO A 86 -10.28 0.12 -10.08
C PRO A 86 -9.97 1.48 -10.75
N ALA A 87 -10.92 2.42 -10.73
CA ALA A 87 -10.70 3.79 -11.19
C ALA A 87 -9.75 4.57 -10.27
N ALA A 88 -9.57 4.14 -9.02
CA ALA A 88 -8.64 4.75 -8.08
C ALA A 88 -7.17 4.36 -8.33
N PHE A 89 -6.91 3.35 -9.17
CA PHE A 89 -5.56 2.89 -9.47
C PHE A 89 -4.93 3.66 -10.62
N ASP A 90 -3.77 4.28 -10.35
CA ASP A 90 -2.97 4.89 -11.39
C ASP A 90 -2.28 3.84 -12.29
N LYS A 91 -1.59 4.29 -13.34
CA LYS A 91 -0.89 3.39 -14.28
C LYS A 91 0.12 2.47 -13.58
N LYS A 92 0.85 2.98 -12.58
CA LYS A 92 1.89 2.22 -11.87
C LYS A 92 1.28 1.27 -10.84
N ASP A 93 0.15 1.62 -10.25
CA ASP A 93 -0.61 0.71 -9.39
C ASP A 93 -1.08 -0.50 -10.17
N ARG A 94 -1.65 -0.27 -11.36
CA ARG A 94 -2.09 -1.35 -12.26
C ARG A 94 -0.92 -2.24 -12.70
N GLU A 95 0.26 -1.65 -12.96
CA GLU A 95 1.48 -2.41 -13.26
C GLU A 95 1.90 -3.29 -12.07
N THR A 96 1.98 -2.74 -10.86
CA THR A 96 2.31 -3.50 -9.65
C THR A 96 1.29 -4.61 -9.37
N LEU A 97 0.00 -4.31 -9.51
CA LEU A 97 -1.08 -5.28 -9.33
C LEU A 97 -1.04 -6.39 -10.38
N SER A 98 -0.73 -6.06 -11.64
CA SER A 98 -0.52 -7.06 -12.70
C SER A 98 0.65 -7.99 -12.40
N ILE A 99 1.78 -7.47 -11.89
CA ILE A 99 2.90 -8.30 -11.42
C ILE A 99 2.48 -9.22 -10.27
N LEU A 100 1.54 -8.79 -9.43
CA LEU A 100 0.97 -9.57 -8.33
C LEU A 100 -0.14 -10.55 -8.78
N GLY A 101 -0.42 -10.65 -10.09
CA GLY A 101 -1.42 -11.57 -10.63
C GLY A 101 -2.85 -11.04 -10.58
N TRP A 102 -3.05 -9.72 -10.52
CA TRP A 102 -4.37 -9.10 -10.57
C TRP A 102 -4.67 -8.49 -11.94
N ALA A 103 -5.92 -8.60 -12.38
CA ALA A 103 -6.39 -8.04 -13.63
C ALA A 103 -7.83 -7.52 -13.53
N GLU A 104 -8.18 -6.63 -14.45
CA GLU A 104 -9.56 -6.16 -14.63
C GLU A 104 -10.32 -7.19 -15.47
N GLY A 105 -11.35 -7.81 -14.89
CA GLY A 105 -12.21 -8.77 -15.56
C GLY A 105 -13.24 -8.10 -16.48
N THR A 106 -13.89 -8.91 -17.33
CA THR A 106 -14.82 -8.48 -18.38
C THR A 106 -16.11 -7.78 -17.93
N GLY A 107 -16.29 -7.55 -16.62
CA GLY A 107 -17.45 -6.85 -16.04
C GLY A 107 -17.09 -5.66 -15.14
N GLY A 108 -15.86 -5.12 -15.25
CA GLY A 108 -15.36 -4.04 -14.38
C GLY A 108 -15.00 -4.51 -12.97
N ARG A 109 -15.06 -5.82 -12.70
CA ARG A 109 -14.61 -6.43 -11.45
C ARG A 109 -13.12 -6.68 -11.53
N PHE A 110 -12.37 -6.15 -10.56
CA PHE A 110 -10.94 -6.43 -10.41
C PHE A 110 -10.74 -7.69 -9.58
N GLY A 111 -9.93 -8.62 -10.07
CA GLY A 111 -9.75 -9.93 -9.43
C GLY A 111 -8.41 -10.55 -9.78
N ARG A 112 -8.08 -11.65 -9.10
CA ARG A 112 -6.89 -12.43 -9.47
C ARG A 112 -7.12 -13.09 -10.82
N THR A 113 -6.13 -13.00 -11.70
CA THR A 113 -6.05 -13.83 -12.89
C THR A 113 -5.88 -15.26 -12.38
N THR A 114 -6.94 -16.05 -12.38
CA THR A 114 -6.78 -17.50 -12.25
C THR A 114 -5.98 -17.93 -13.46
N ASP A 115 -4.80 -18.53 -13.24
CA ASP A 115 -4.30 -19.46 -14.23
C ASP A 115 -5.44 -20.48 -14.41
N ASP A 116 -6.04 -20.50 -15.60
CA ASP A 116 -6.74 -21.68 -16.08
C ASP A 116 -5.67 -22.78 -16.09
N VAL A 117 -5.49 -23.44 -14.94
CA VAL A 117 -4.83 -24.74 -14.88
C VAL A 117 -5.81 -25.68 -15.55
N GLU A 118 -5.70 -25.78 -16.87
CA GLU A 118 -6.19 -26.95 -17.59
C GLU A 118 -5.49 -28.18 -17.00
N GLU A 119 -6.21 -28.92 -16.17
CA GLU A 119 -5.97 -30.35 -15.91
C GLU A 119 -6.70 -31.19 -16.95
#